data_AF-X1H1S1-F1
#
_entry.id   AF-X1H1S1-F1
#
_cell.length_a   1.000
_cell.length_b   1.000
_cell.length_c   1.000
_cell.angle_alpha   90.00
_cell.angle_beta   90.00
_cell.angle_gamma   90.00
#
_symmetry.space_group_name_H-M   'P 1'
#
loop_
_entity.id
_entity.type
_entity.pdbx_description
1 polymer ?
#
loop_
_entity_poly.entity_id
_entity_poly.type
_entity_poly.pdbx_seq_one_letter_code
_entity_poly.pdbx_strand_id
1 'polypeptide(L)' 'EAIKRLKWNGKQHVAVAIWSEDDILGRAKERGIKCSRARAREIIDKIDNKQDCSLGITWDTIDCYLTDLR' A
#
# COMPACT_ATOMS: atom_id res chain seq x y z
N GLU A 1 -6.80 13.70 -5.03
CA GLU A 1 -5.67 13.68 -4.07
C GLU A 1 -4.34 13.23 -4.69
N ALA A 2 -4.12 11.94 -5.02
CA ALA A 2 -2.79 11.42 -5.43
C ALA A 2 -2.14 12.11 -6.65
N ILE A 3 -2.90 12.35 -7.74
CA ILE A 3 -2.36 13.00 -8.96
C ILE A 3 -1.88 14.43 -8.66
N LYS A 4 -2.62 15.19 -7.84
CA LYS A 4 -2.22 16.54 -7.42
C LYS A 4 -0.97 16.50 -6.53
N ARG A 5 -0.87 15.52 -5.62
CA ARG A 5 0.30 15.29 -4.76
C ARG A 5 1.57 14.99 -5.56
N LEU A 6 1.45 14.16 -6.61
CA LEU A 6 2.58 13.68 -7.41
C LEU A 6 3.14 14.72 -8.40
N LYS A 7 2.48 15.90 -8.56
CA LYS A 7 2.90 17.01 -9.43
C LYS A 7 3.29 16.58 -10.86
N TRP A 8 2.65 15.52 -11.37
CA TRP A 8 2.98 15.01 -12.69
C TRP A 8 2.53 16.00 -13.78
N ASN A 9 3.45 16.37 -14.67
CA ASN A 9 3.24 17.41 -15.69
C ASN A 9 2.95 16.84 -17.10
N GLY A 10 2.75 15.53 -17.23
CA GLY A 10 2.41 14.87 -18.49
C GLY A 10 3.54 14.71 -19.51
N LYS A 11 4.77 15.20 -19.22
CA LYS A 11 5.92 15.13 -20.15
C LYS A 11 6.90 14.00 -19.84
N GLN A 12 6.62 13.18 -18.83
CA GLN A 12 7.50 12.10 -18.36
C GLN A 12 6.76 10.76 -18.44
N HIS A 13 7.50 9.70 -18.78
CA HIS A 13 7.02 8.33 -18.62
C HIS A 13 6.96 8.00 -17.13
N VAL A 14 5.79 7.60 -16.64
CA VAL A 14 5.56 7.30 -15.22
C VAL A 14 4.96 5.91 -15.10
N ALA A 15 5.44 5.15 -14.12
CA ALA A 15 4.81 3.92 -13.65
C ALA A 15 4.11 4.20 -12.31
N VAL A 16 2.87 3.73 -12.15
CA VAL A 16 2.09 3.90 -10.92
C VAL A 16 1.58 2.53 -10.48
N ALA A 17 1.79 2.20 -9.21
CA ALA A 17 1.15 1.07 -8.55
C ALA A 17 0.01 1.60 -7.68
N ILE A 18 -1.21 1.11 -7.89
CA ILE A 18 -2.38 1.46 -7.10
C ILE A 18 -2.68 0.29 -6.17
N TRP A 19 -2.85 0.61 -4.88
CA TRP A 19 -3.14 -0.34 -3.83
C TRP A 19 -4.35 0.13 -3.04
N SER A 20 -5.16 -0.82 -2.59
CA SER A 20 -6.41 -0.59 -1.89
C SER A 20 -6.50 -1.40 -0.59
N GLU A 21 -7.47 -1.06 0.25
CA GLU A 21 -7.77 -1.85 1.44
C GLU A 21 -8.06 -3.33 1.11
N ASP A 22 -8.67 -3.59 -0.06
CA ASP A 22 -9.07 -4.94 -0.48
C ASP A 22 -7.84 -5.81 -0.83
N ASP A 23 -6.77 -5.22 -1.35
CA ASP A 23 -5.51 -5.92 -1.60
C ASP A 23 -4.88 -6.40 -0.27
N ILE A 24 -4.93 -5.54 0.76
CA ILE A 24 -4.42 -5.88 2.10
C ILE A 24 -5.26 -6.99 2.73
N LEU A 25 -6.60 -6.90 2.62
CA LEU A 25 -7.51 -7.91 3.17
C LEU A 25 -7.37 -9.25 2.45
N GLY A 26 -7.23 -9.23 1.12
CA GLY A 26 -6.96 -10.40 0.30
C GLY A 26 -5.67 -11.09 0.75
N ARG A 27 -4.59 -10.31 0.88
CA ARG A 27 -3.30 -10.84 1.33
C ARG A 27 -3.32 -11.36 2.77
N ALA A 28 -4.01 -10.68 3.68
CA ALA A 28 -4.18 -11.14 5.05
C ALA A 28 -4.91 -12.48 5.11
N LYS A 29 -5.96 -12.65 4.29
CA LYS A 29 -6.70 -13.92 4.17
C LYS A 29 -5.80 -15.05 3.66
N GLU A 30 -5.01 -14.81 2.62
CA GLU A 30 -4.04 -15.79 2.09
C GLU A 30 -3.05 -16.26 3.15
N ARG A 31 -2.65 -15.37 4.05
CA ARG A 31 -1.68 -15.65 5.12
C ARG A 31 -2.32 -16.13 6.42
N GLY A 32 -3.64 -16.29 6.48
CA GLY A 32 -4.36 -16.70 7.69
C GLY A 32 -4.30 -15.67 8.83
N ILE A 33 -4.06 -14.40 8.51
CA ILE A 33 -3.96 -13.29 9.48
C ILE A 33 -5.33 -12.58 9.56
N LYS A 34 -5.83 -12.38 10.77
CA LYS A 34 -7.06 -11.58 10.97
C LYS A 34 -6.74 -10.10 10.79
N CYS A 35 -7.31 -9.49 9.76
CA CYS A 35 -7.19 -8.06 9.50
C CYS A 35 -8.58 -7.44 9.36
N SER A 36 -8.84 -6.35 10.09
CA SER A 36 -10.07 -5.57 9.93
C SER A 36 -9.91 -4.55 8.81
N ARG A 37 -11.02 -4.12 8.21
CA ARG A 37 -10.98 -3.06 7.19
C ARG A 37 -10.39 -1.75 7.71
N ALA A 38 -10.69 -1.38 8.96
CA ALA A 38 -10.08 -0.22 9.62
C ALA A 38 -8.55 -0.35 9.68
N ARG A 39 -8.04 -1.54 10.00
CA ARG A 39 -6.60 -1.78 10.04
C ARG A 39 -5.97 -1.78 8.65
N ALA A 40 -6.66 -2.35 7.66
CA ALA A 40 -6.23 -2.29 6.26
C ALA A 40 -6.09 -0.83 5.78
N ARG A 41 -7.04 0.03 6.14
CA ARG A 41 -6.95 1.48 5.87
C ARG A 41 -5.72 2.11 6.50
N GLU A 42 -5.48 1.86 7.78
CA GLU A 42 -4.29 2.38 8.47
C GLU A 42 -2.98 1.92 7.81
N ILE A 43 -2.93 0.69 7.28
CA ILE A 43 -1.78 0.18 6.54
C ILE A 43 -1.60 0.97 5.23
N ILE A 44 -2.67 1.17 4.45
CA ILE A 44 -2.63 1.98 3.23
C ILE A 44 -2.18 3.41 3.53
N ASP A 45 -2.73 4.05 4.58
CA ASP A 45 -2.34 5.40 4.98
C ASP A 45 -0.86 5.47 5.37
N LYS A 46 -0.33 4.44 6.08
CA LYS A 46 1.09 4.38 6.43
C LYS A 46 1.98 4.20 5.20
N ILE A 47 1.58 3.34 4.26
CA ILE A 47 2.29 3.11 3.01
C ILE A 47 2.32 4.40 2.18
N ASP A 48 1.18 5.07 2.02
CA ASP A 48 1.08 6.31 1.23
C ASP A 48 1.91 7.45 1.84
N ASN A 49 1.93 7.57 3.17
CA ASN A 49 2.68 8.59 3.88
C ASN A 49 4.19 8.34 3.93
N LYS A 50 4.63 7.08 3.86
CA LYS A 50 6.05 6.68 3.96
C LYS A 50 6.59 6.10 2.66
N GLN A 51 5.95 6.39 1.54
CA GLN A 51 6.33 5.84 0.25
C GLN A 51 7.73 6.33 -0.14
N ASP A 52 8.66 5.38 -0.32
CA ASP A 52 9.97 5.60 -0.90
C ASP A 52 9.99 5.06 -2.34
N CYS A 53 10.43 5.89 -3.29
CA CYS A 53 10.52 5.51 -4.69
C CYS A 53 11.65 4.51 -4.98
N SER A 54 12.60 4.31 -4.06
CA SER A 54 13.67 3.29 -4.23
C SER A 54 13.23 1.88 -3.85
N LEU A 55 12.26 1.73 -2.95
CA LEU A 55 11.76 0.42 -2.50
C LEU A 55 10.47 0.01 -3.24
N GLY A 56 9.63 0.98 -3.61
CA GLY A 56 8.30 0.72 -4.17
C GLY A 56 7.33 0.12 -3.14
N ILE A 57 6.05 0.02 -3.52
CA ILE A 57 5.05 -0.68 -2.72
C ILE A 57 4.93 -2.09 -3.29
N THR A 58 5.43 -3.07 -2.54
CA THR A 58 5.46 -4.49 -2.92
C THR A 58 4.60 -5.34 -2.00
N TRP A 59 4.33 -6.59 -2.40
CA TRP A 59 3.72 -7.57 -1.50
C TRP A 59 4.55 -7.80 -0.24
N ASP A 60 5.89 -7.76 -0.33
CA ASP A 60 6.76 -7.85 0.84
C ASP A 60 6.53 -6.70 1.83
N THR A 61 6.31 -5.48 1.31
CA THR A 61 6.00 -4.31 2.15
C THR A 61 4.70 -4.52 2.91
N ILE A 62 3.66 -5.03 2.23
CA ILE A 62 2.38 -5.36 2.86
C ILE A 62 2.57 -6.48 3.89
N ASP A 63 3.37 -7.48 3.56
CA ASP A 63 3.61 -8.63 4.41
C ASP A 63 4.36 -8.27 5.70
N CYS A 64 5.24 -7.26 5.68
CA CYS A 64 5.83 -6.69 6.89
C CYS A 64 4.74 -6.14 7.82
N TYR A 65 3.85 -5.27 7.32
CA TYR A 65 2.77 -4.71 8.13
C TYR A 65 1.80 -5.75 8.69
N LEU A 66 1.50 -6.80 7.92
CA LEU A 66 0.63 -7.89 8.36
C LEU A 66 1.28 -8.78 9.42
N THR A 67 2.61 -8.99 9.33
CA THR A 67 3.34 -9.83 10.30
C THR A 67 3.30 -9.23 11.70
N ASP A 68 3.32 -7.90 11.83
CA ASP A 68 3.17 -7.19 13.11
C ASP A 68 1.79 -7.38 13.78
N LEU A 69 0.81 -7.95 13.07
CA LEU A 69 -0.54 -8.22 13.59
C LEU A 69 -0.73 -9.63 14.13
N ARG A 70 0.28 -10.49 13.97
CA ARG A 70 0.25 -11.88 14.42
C ARG A 70 0.56 -11.98 15.91
#